data_AF-A0A0P7GYU9-F1
#
_entry.id   AF-A0A0P7GYU9-F1
#
_cell.length_a   1.000
_cell.length_b   1.000
_cell.length_c   1.000
_cell.angle_alpha   90.00
_cell.angle_beta   90.00
_cell.angle_gamma   90.00
#
_symmetry.space_group_name_H-M   'P 1'
#
loop_
_entity.id
_entity.type
_entity.pdbx_description
1 polymer ?
#
loop_
_entity_poly.entity_id
_entity_poly.type
_entity_poly.pdbx_seq_one_letter_code
_entity_poly.pdbx_strand_id
1 'polypeptide(L)'
;MAGPALLITVDSLRYDHYPHMSSTREFLGETHEATFAPNTATPSCFQSIIGGIYPGQAGITEQESFVPQLPHRRKVGISTNRFLSKRYGYDAGFDQFIEPDRGEASIKDRVASHMTPQSTVYGIASRLYNSYQSLRGTVTDASRDYRPAAEVIDEFLDTVNTSNDDWFGWLHFMEPHHPYNPDEAPVSRTEAQQVTRRLLDGRGSDADAELGRKLYRGEVEELDKRLARLWETIPDETQVLFCADHGELLGEYGEWGHHATMCPEILRVPMAGRNLPISLDRSDVWSLVDVPSIFRGEIHGDGSIQRETAFAASNGNYAAMNARHFANNDGVRTFDGEHTTDSQLTAALEEWETTASEPVSRDELPEDDLEALGYK
;
A
#
# COMPACT_ATOMS: atom_id res chain seq x y z
N MET A 1 19.54 15.42 -19.87
CA MET A 1 18.56 14.32 -19.75
C MET A 1 18.45 14.03 -18.27
N ALA A 2 17.24 13.82 -17.76
CA ALA A 2 17.10 13.34 -16.39
C ALA A 2 17.79 11.96 -16.32
N GLY A 3 18.46 11.65 -15.21
CA GLY A 3 18.91 10.29 -14.97
C GLY A 3 17.69 9.35 -14.80
N PRO A 4 17.90 8.04 -14.77
CA PRO A 4 16.82 7.10 -14.47
C PRO A 4 16.16 7.42 -13.11
N ALA A 5 14.86 7.17 -12.99
CA ALA A 5 14.07 7.42 -11.78
C ALA A 5 13.19 6.21 -11.43
N LEU A 6 13.07 5.90 -10.14
CA LEU A 6 12.40 4.72 -9.62
C LEU A 6 11.57 5.06 -8.39
N LEU A 7 10.27 4.82 -8.48
CA LEU A 7 9.35 4.80 -7.34
C LEU A 7 9.13 3.35 -6.90
N ILE A 8 9.47 3.03 -5.65
CA ILE A 8 9.12 1.77 -5.01
C ILE A 8 8.07 2.02 -3.95
N THR A 9 7.00 1.24 -4.00
CA THR A 9 5.91 1.28 -3.04
C THR A 9 5.70 -0.11 -2.43
N VAL A 10 5.43 -0.16 -1.13
CA VAL A 10 5.27 -1.40 -0.38
C VAL A 10 3.94 -1.36 0.37
N ASP A 11 3.12 -2.39 0.22
CA ASP A 11 1.83 -2.51 0.89
C ASP A 11 2.02 -2.80 2.39
N SER A 12 1.37 -2.03 3.27
CA SER A 12 1.25 -2.34 4.71
C SER A 12 2.57 -2.41 5.49
N LEU A 13 3.66 -1.81 5.00
CA LEU A 13 4.95 -1.78 5.72
C LEU A 13 4.96 -0.70 6.81
N ARG A 14 5.12 -1.14 8.07
CA ARG A 14 5.21 -0.23 9.22
C ARG A 14 6.53 0.55 9.27
N TYR A 15 6.44 1.80 9.71
CA TYR A 15 7.61 2.65 9.95
C TYR A 15 8.66 1.99 10.87
N ASP A 16 8.20 1.37 11.97
CA ASP A 16 9.07 0.71 12.95
C ASP A 16 9.65 -0.64 12.48
N HIS A 17 9.28 -1.11 11.28
CA HIS A 17 9.82 -2.33 10.67
C HIS A 17 10.83 -2.04 9.56
N TYR A 18 10.92 -0.81 9.04
CA TYR A 18 11.98 -0.39 8.12
C TYR A 18 13.41 -0.67 8.65
N PRO A 19 13.71 -0.55 9.96
CA PRO A 19 15.02 -0.94 10.50
C PRO A 19 15.45 -2.38 10.20
N HIS A 20 14.51 -3.30 9.90
CA HIS A 20 14.79 -4.69 9.53
C HIS A 20 15.15 -4.87 8.05
N MET A 21 15.03 -3.82 7.24
CA MET A 21 15.41 -3.82 5.83
C MET A 21 16.87 -3.37 5.66
N SER A 22 17.81 -4.22 6.07
CA SER A 22 19.24 -3.86 6.12
C SER A 22 19.83 -3.45 4.78
N SER A 23 19.48 -4.15 3.68
CA SER A 23 20.01 -3.89 2.34
C SER A 23 19.46 -2.58 1.78
N THR A 24 18.17 -2.33 2.03
CA THR A 24 17.50 -1.09 1.66
C THR A 24 18.05 0.11 2.44
N ARG A 25 18.34 -0.07 3.74
CA ARG A 25 19.00 0.96 4.56
C ARG A 25 20.43 1.25 4.15
N GLU A 26 21.18 0.22 3.75
CA GLU A 26 22.52 0.41 3.18
C GLU A 26 22.49 1.24 1.89
N PHE A 27 21.47 1.03 1.06
CA PHE A 27 21.33 1.73 -0.22
C PHE A 27 20.70 3.13 -0.13
N LEU A 28 19.65 3.31 0.69
CA LEU A 28 18.85 4.55 0.79
C LEU A 28 19.12 5.38 2.06
N GLY A 29 19.76 4.80 3.08
CA GLY A 29 19.90 5.42 4.40
C GLY A 29 18.71 5.16 5.32
N GLU A 30 18.58 6.00 6.34
CA GLU A 30 17.43 5.93 7.26
C GLU A 30 16.17 6.52 6.64
N THR A 31 15.02 6.04 7.09
CA THR A 31 13.73 6.60 6.69
C THR A 31 13.46 7.95 7.35
N HIS A 32 12.74 8.84 6.66
CA HIS A 32 12.28 10.11 7.20
C HIS A 32 11.33 9.91 8.39
N GLU A 33 11.57 10.66 9.47
CA GLU A 33 10.93 10.40 10.75
C GLU A 33 9.41 10.69 10.78
N ALA A 34 8.90 11.56 9.90
CA ALA A 34 7.53 12.06 9.96
C ALA A 34 6.89 12.10 8.57
N THR A 35 6.82 10.94 7.94
CA THR A 35 6.03 10.74 6.72
C THR A 35 4.73 10.03 7.01
N PHE A 36 3.64 10.52 6.41
CA PHE A 36 2.29 10.04 6.72
C PHE A 36 1.46 9.63 5.51
N ALA A 37 0.75 8.52 5.65
CA ALA A 37 -0.28 8.06 4.74
C ALA A 37 -1.54 8.93 4.87
N PRO A 38 -2.21 9.27 3.75
CA PRO A 38 -3.45 10.04 3.75
C PRO A 38 -4.70 9.17 3.93
N ASN A 39 -4.55 7.85 3.95
CA ASN A 39 -5.62 6.89 4.18
C ASN A 39 -5.06 5.63 4.85
N THR A 40 -5.93 4.73 5.29
CA THR A 40 -5.57 3.45 5.91
C THR A 40 -5.54 2.29 4.92
N ALA A 41 -5.89 2.52 3.64
CA ALA A 41 -6.06 1.47 2.64
C ALA A 41 -5.42 1.83 1.30
N THR A 42 -4.80 0.82 0.67
CA THR A 42 -4.11 0.90 -0.62
C THR A 42 -4.87 1.67 -1.71
N PRO A 43 -6.15 1.37 -2.04
CA PRO A 43 -6.81 2.01 -3.19
C PRO A 43 -6.90 3.54 -3.06
N SER A 44 -7.01 4.03 -1.83
CA SER A 44 -7.09 5.45 -1.50
C SER A 44 -5.71 6.08 -1.41
N CYS A 45 -4.72 5.42 -0.79
CA CYS A 45 -3.36 5.93 -0.72
C CYS A 45 -2.74 6.16 -2.11
N PHE A 46 -3.06 5.32 -3.09
CA PHE A 46 -2.49 5.44 -4.43
C PHE A 46 -3.05 6.60 -5.27
N GLN A 47 -4.22 7.13 -4.93
CA GLN A 47 -4.67 8.41 -5.49
C GLN A 47 -3.72 9.54 -5.10
N SER A 48 -3.20 9.49 -3.88
CA SER A 48 -2.21 10.45 -3.39
C SER A 48 -0.81 10.18 -3.95
N ILE A 49 -0.36 8.93 -3.96
CA ILE A 49 1.00 8.57 -4.42
C ILE A 49 1.19 8.87 -5.93
N ILE A 50 0.17 8.58 -6.75
CA ILE A 50 0.27 8.73 -8.23
C ILE A 50 -0.49 9.96 -8.74
N GLY A 51 -1.58 10.36 -8.09
CA GLY A 51 -2.35 11.53 -8.48
C GLY A 51 -1.92 12.82 -7.78
N GLY A 52 -1.28 12.72 -6.61
CA GLY A 52 -0.95 13.87 -5.76
C GLY A 52 -2.19 14.59 -5.27
N ILE A 53 -3.29 13.86 -5.11
CA ILE A 53 -4.58 14.36 -4.64
C ILE A 53 -5.00 13.61 -3.38
N TYR A 54 -5.76 14.27 -2.51
CA TYR A 54 -6.36 13.55 -1.39
C TYR A 54 -7.41 12.53 -1.86
N PRO A 55 -7.59 11.43 -1.13
CA PRO A 55 -8.52 10.37 -1.52
C PRO A 55 -9.94 10.88 -1.76
N GLY A 56 -10.51 10.50 -2.89
CA GLY A 56 -11.90 10.69 -3.27
C GLY A 56 -12.40 9.44 -4.01
N GLN A 57 -13.16 9.62 -5.10
CA GLN A 57 -13.66 8.50 -5.91
C GLN A 57 -12.54 7.57 -6.37
N ALA A 58 -12.82 6.26 -6.43
CA ALA A 58 -11.80 5.25 -6.70
C ALA A 58 -11.08 5.46 -8.06
N GLY A 59 -9.76 5.50 -8.01
CA GLY A 59 -8.88 5.64 -9.17
C GLY A 59 -8.41 7.07 -9.41
N ILE A 60 -7.74 7.28 -10.54
CA ILE A 60 -7.24 8.58 -10.98
C ILE A 60 -7.51 8.79 -12.47
N THR A 61 -7.56 10.05 -12.87
CA THR A 61 -7.60 10.46 -14.28
C THR A 61 -6.19 10.63 -14.84
N GLU A 62 -6.09 10.69 -16.17
CA GLU A 62 -4.82 10.97 -16.86
C GLU A 62 -4.25 12.35 -16.48
N GLN A 63 -5.12 13.33 -16.19
CA GLN A 63 -4.71 14.68 -15.79
C GLN A 63 -4.14 14.72 -14.36
N GLU A 64 -4.65 13.87 -13.48
CA GLU A 64 -4.17 13.76 -12.09
C GLU A 64 -2.84 12.99 -12.03
N SER A 65 -2.64 11.98 -12.88
CA SER A 65 -1.37 11.25 -12.92
C SER A 65 -0.18 12.17 -13.18
N PHE A 66 0.87 12.05 -12.36
CA PHE A 66 2.12 12.80 -12.57
C PHE A 66 3.03 12.17 -13.63
N VAL A 67 2.80 10.90 -13.96
CA VAL A 67 3.66 10.09 -14.83
C VAL A 67 3.74 10.66 -16.26
N PRO A 68 2.65 11.11 -16.92
CA PRO A 68 2.72 11.76 -18.22
C PRO A 68 3.61 13.03 -18.24
N GLN A 69 3.77 13.68 -17.08
CA GLN A 69 4.47 14.95 -16.93
C GLN A 69 5.96 14.77 -16.68
N LEU A 70 6.43 13.53 -16.52
CA LEU A 70 7.84 13.22 -16.35
C LEU A 70 8.60 13.27 -17.68
N PRO A 71 9.84 13.79 -17.71
CA PRO A 71 10.62 13.97 -18.93
C PRO A 71 11.18 12.66 -19.50
N HIS A 72 11.04 11.54 -18.79
CA HIS A 72 11.65 10.26 -19.14
C HIS A 72 11.09 9.68 -20.43
N ARG A 73 12.00 9.14 -21.25
CA ARG A 73 11.69 8.59 -22.58
C ARG A 73 10.96 7.26 -22.51
N ARG A 74 11.16 6.51 -21.44
CA ARG A 74 10.53 5.22 -21.20
C ARG A 74 9.94 5.17 -19.80
N LYS A 75 8.69 4.76 -19.65
CA LYS A 75 7.99 4.69 -18.38
C LYS A 75 7.38 3.31 -18.21
N VAL A 76 7.79 2.59 -17.16
CA VAL A 76 7.39 1.21 -16.88
C VAL A 76 6.74 1.15 -15.50
N GLY A 77 5.52 0.62 -15.42
CA GLY A 77 4.82 0.36 -14.18
C GLY A 77 4.59 -1.13 -13.99
N ILE A 78 4.91 -1.67 -12.83
CA ILE A 78 4.60 -3.04 -12.44
C ILE A 78 3.89 -3.03 -11.10
N SER A 79 2.63 -3.45 -11.14
CA SER A 79 1.78 -3.60 -9.97
C SER A 79 1.44 -5.07 -9.74
N THR A 80 1.50 -5.49 -8.47
CA THR A 80 1.00 -6.79 -8.01
C THR A 80 -0.37 -6.70 -7.35
N ASN A 81 -0.98 -5.51 -7.29
CA ASN A 81 -2.27 -5.26 -6.63
C ASN A 81 -3.37 -4.97 -7.67
N ARG A 82 -4.52 -5.64 -7.57
CA ARG A 82 -5.64 -5.49 -8.53
C ARG A 82 -6.30 -4.12 -8.50
N PHE A 83 -6.23 -3.39 -7.39
CA PHE A 83 -6.74 -2.01 -7.31
C PHE A 83 -5.80 -1.02 -8.00
N LEU A 84 -4.55 -1.40 -8.18
CA LEU A 84 -3.54 -0.59 -8.87
C LEU A 84 -3.43 -1.09 -10.32
N SER A 85 -4.52 -0.90 -11.06
CA SER A 85 -4.74 -1.44 -12.40
C SER A 85 -5.24 -0.39 -13.40
N LYS A 86 -5.23 -0.75 -14.68
CA LYS A 86 -5.78 0.04 -15.81
C LYS A 86 -7.24 0.42 -15.60
N ARG A 87 -8.01 -0.44 -14.92
CA ARG A 87 -9.43 -0.17 -14.57
C ARG A 87 -9.59 1.14 -13.79
N TYR A 88 -8.59 1.49 -12.99
CA TYR A 88 -8.59 2.66 -12.11
C TYR A 88 -7.67 3.78 -12.61
N GLY A 89 -7.18 3.69 -13.85
CA GLY A 89 -6.40 4.76 -14.51
C GLY A 89 -4.92 4.82 -14.13
N TYR A 90 -4.41 3.85 -13.36
CA TYR A 90 -3.01 3.85 -12.89
C TYR A 90 -1.97 3.57 -13.99
N ASP A 91 -2.40 3.18 -15.19
CA ASP A 91 -1.54 3.06 -16.37
C ASP A 91 -1.31 4.38 -17.12
N ALA A 92 -2.01 5.44 -16.73
CA ALA A 92 -1.90 6.74 -17.39
C ALA A 92 -0.45 7.25 -17.42
N GLY A 93 0.09 7.39 -18.64
CA GLY A 93 1.45 7.87 -18.90
C GLY A 93 2.52 6.80 -19.00
N PHE A 94 2.24 5.54 -18.67
CA PHE A 94 3.20 4.45 -18.81
C PHE A 94 3.23 3.92 -20.24
N ASP A 95 4.45 3.66 -20.77
CA ASP A 95 4.63 2.98 -22.05
C ASP A 95 4.36 1.47 -21.93
N GLN A 96 4.64 0.92 -20.75
CA GLN A 96 4.35 -0.47 -20.40
C GLN A 96 3.84 -0.52 -18.96
N PHE A 97 2.64 -1.07 -18.79
CA PHE A 97 2.02 -1.27 -17.49
C PHE A 97 1.61 -2.73 -17.31
N ILE A 98 2.26 -3.40 -16.35
CA ILE A 98 2.06 -4.79 -15.98
C ILE A 98 1.22 -4.83 -14.71
N GLU A 99 0.11 -5.57 -14.75
CA GLU A 99 -0.85 -5.73 -13.66
C GLU A 99 -1.21 -7.21 -13.52
N PRO A 100 -1.76 -7.65 -12.37
CA PRO A 100 -2.16 -9.05 -12.20
C PRO A 100 -3.25 -9.44 -13.21
N ASP A 101 -3.14 -10.64 -13.79
CA ASP A 101 -4.16 -11.18 -14.68
C ASP A 101 -5.50 -11.32 -13.92
N ARG A 102 -6.56 -10.75 -14.48
CA ARG A 102 -7.92 -10.81 -13.91
C ARG A 102 -8.64 -12.13 -14.25
N GLY A 103 -8.09 -12.94 -15.15
CA GLY A 103 -8.74 -14.15 -15.66
C GLY A 103 -9.95 -13.79 -16.54
N GLU A 104 -10.14 -14.47 -17.67
CA GLU A 104 -11.33 -14.25 -18.50
C GLU A 104 -12.59 -14.50 -17.65
N ALA A 105 -13.48 -13.51 -17.61
CA ALA A 105 -14.82 -13.58 -17.03
C ALA A 105 -15.43 -14.96 -17.30
N SER A 106 -15.54 -15.77 -16.26
CA SER A 106 -15.98 -17.15 -16.38
C SER A 106 -17.34 -17.17 -17.08
N ILE A 107 -17.60 -18.21 -17.86
CA ILE A 107 -18.90 -18.50 -18.50
C ILE A 107 -20.10 -18.35 -17.51
N LYS A 108 -19.84 -18.39 -16.20
CA LYS A 108 -20.75 -18.03 -15.10
C LYS A 108 -21.35 -16.61 -15.18
N ASP A 109 -20.63 -15.59 -15.62
CA ASP A 109 -21.11 -14.19 -15.64
C ASP A 109 -22.18 -13.95 -16.73
N ARG A 110 -22.12 -14.73 -17.82
CA ARG A 110 -23.16 -14.76 -18.87
C ARG A 110 -24.45 -15.47 -18.41
N VAL A 111 -24.35 -16.35 -17.42
CA VAL A 111 -25.51 -17.07 -16.87
C VAL A 111 -26.20 -16.23 -15.79
N ALA A 112 -25.43 -15.49 -14.98
CA ALA A 112 -25.96 -14.59 -13.96
C ALA A 112 -26.76 -13.42 -14.57
N SER A 113 -26.37 -12.92 -15.74
CA SER A 113 -27.08 -11.86 -16.48
C SER A 113 -28.46 -12.27 -17.04
N HIS A 114 -28.88 -13.54 -16.89
CA HIS A 114 -30.17 -14.04 -17.39
C HIS A 114 -31.15 -14.50 -16.30
N MET A 115 -30.88 -14.28 -15.01
CA MET A 115 -31.77 -14.74 -13.92
C MET A 115 -32.33 -13.58 -13.10
N THR A 116 -33.66 -13.55 -12.95
CA THR A 116 -34.38 -12.45 -12.30
C THR A 116 -34.27 -12.52 -10.76
N PRO A 117 -34.24 -11.37 -10.05
CA PRO A 117 -33.87 -11.27 -8.63
C PRO A 117 -34.94 -11.72 -7.61
N GLN A 118 -35.80 -12.67 -7.94
CA GLN A 118 -36.92 -13.06 -7.09
C GLN A 118 -37.05 -14.58 -6.96
N SER A 119 -36.16 -15.18 -6.16
CA SER A 119 -36.60 -16.20 -5.19
C SER A 119 -35.51 -16.46 -4.14
N THR A 120 -35.95 -16.68 -2.91
CA THR A 120 -35.22 -17.02 -1.69
C THR A 120 -34.37 -18.32 -1.77
N VAL A 121 -34.27 -18.91 -2.98
CA VAL A 121 -33.56 -20.16 -3.27
C VAL A 121 -32.08 -19.90 -3.55
N TYR A 122 -31.71 -18.72 -4.06
CA TYR A 122 -30.32 -18.37 -4.37
C TYR A 122 -29.43 -18.37 -3.12
N GLY A 123 -29.93 -17.84 -2.00
CA GLY A 123 -29.21 -17.79 -0.72
C GLY A 123 -29.05 -19.13 0.00
N ILE A 124 -29.80 -20.17 -0.39
CA ILE A 124 -29.68 -21.53 0.17
C ILE A 124 -28.75 -22.37 -0.71
N ALA A 125 -28.84 -22.23 -2.03
CA ALA A 125 -27.96 -22.90 -2.98
C ALA A 125 -26.50 -22.42 -2.89
N SER A 126 -26.27 -21.12 -2.69
CA SER A 126 -24.92 -20.55 -2.51
C SER A 126 -24.25 -21.01 -1.22
N ARG A 127 -25.00 -21.12 -0.11
CA ARG A 127 -24.49 -21.66 1.16
C ARG A 127 -24.10 -23.13 1.07
N LEU A 128 -24.89 -23.93 0.37
CA LEU A 128 -24.61 -25.35 0.13
C LEU A 128 -23.42 -25.57 -0.81
N TYR A 129 -23.28 -24.75 -1.84
CA TYR A 129 -22.16 -24.80 -2.78
C TYR A 129 -20.84 -24.33 -2.14
N ASN A 130 -20.87 -23.28 -1.32
CA ASN A 130 -19.69 -22.78 -0.60
C ASN A 130 -19.24 -23.72 0.52
N SER A 131 -20.19 -24.40 1.18
CA SER A 131 -19.86 -25.48 2.13
C SER A 131 -19.24 -26.70 1.42
N TYR A 132 -19.68 -26.99 0.19
CA TYR A 132 -19.15 -28.09 -0.62
C TYR A 132 -17.74 -27.81 -1.17
N GLN A 133 -17.42 -26.56 -1.54
CA GLN A 133 -16.06 -26.16 -1.92
C GLN A 133 -15.10 -26.14 -0.72
N SER A 134 -15.54 -25.68 0.46
CA SER A 134 -14.71 -25.71 1.68
C SER A 134 -14.31 -27.13 2.11
N LEU A 135 -15.07 -28.15 1.73
CA LEU A 135 -14.76 -29.56 1.99
C LEU A 135 -13.85 -30.21 0.92
N ARG A 136 -13.67 -29.57 -0.25
CA ARG A 136 -12.76 -30.05 -1.31
C ARG A 136 -11.45 -29.25 -1.40
N GLY A 137 -11.44 -27.97 -1.02
CA GLY A 137 -10.25 -27.12 -1.00
C GLY A 137 -9.21 -27.51 0.05
N THR A 138 -9.49 -28.52 0.88
CA THR A 138 -8.56 -29.07 1.86
C THR A 138 -7.45 -29.93 1.25
N VAL A 139 -7.40 -30.11 -0.08
CA VAL A 139 -6.48 -31.06 -0.74
C VAL A 139 -5.76 -30.49 -2.00
N THR A 140 -5.86 -29.20 -2.32
CA THR A 140 -5.17 -28.65 -3.52
C THR A 140 -4.30 -27.44 -3.19
N ASP A 141 -2.99 -27.65 -3.29
CA ASP A 141 -1.85 -26.73 -3.43
C ASP A 141 -2.09 -25.24 -3.16
N ALA A 142 -1.60 -24.76 -2.02
CA ALA A 142 -1.65 -23.35 -1.63
C ALA A 142 -0.49 -22.54 -2.25
N SER A 143 -0.63 -22.12 -3.51
CA SER A 143 0.23 -21.09 -4.12
C SER A 143 0.00 -19.71 -3.49
N ARG A 144 0.97 -18.79 -3.56
CA ARG A 144 0.73 -17.37 -3.19
C ARG A 144 -0.23 -16.80 -4.25
N ASP A 145 -1.24 -16.04 -3.86
CA ASP A 145 -2.22 -15.45 -4.79
C ASP A 145 -1.69 -14.21 -5.52
N TYR A 146 -0.49 -13.74 -5.18
CA TYR A 146 0.22 -12.63 -5.84
C TYR A 146 1.59 -13.07 -6.38
N ARG A 147 2.09 -12.32 -7.37
CA ARG A 147 3.40 -12.56 -7.98
C ARG A 147 4.53 -12.25 -6.98
N PRO A 148 5.50 -13.16 -6.76
CA PRO A 148 6.61 -12.91 -5.85
C PRO A 148 7.44 -11.69 -6.26
N ALA A 149 7.91 -10.90 -5.28
CA ALA A 149 8.75 -9.72 -5.55
C ALA A 149 9.98 -10.01 -6.42
N ALA A 150 10.59 -11.21 -6.34
CA ALA A 150 11.73 -11.59 -7.17
C ALA A 150 11.41 -11.58 -8.67
N GLU A 151 10.23 -12.10 -9.07
CA GLU A 151 9.79 -12.10 -10.47
C GLU A 151 9.50 -10.69 -10.97
N VAL A 152 8.93 -9.83 -10.12
CA VAL A 152 8.69 -8.42 -10.43
C VAL A 152 10.01 -7.70 -10.70
N ILE A 153 11.02 -7.94 -9.86
CA ILE A 153 12.36 -7.34 -10.01
C ILE A 153 13.05 -7.86 -11.27
N ASP A 154 13.01 -9.18 -11.53
CA ASP A 154 13.52 -9.78 -12.77
C ASP A 154 12.91 -9.13 -14.02
N GLU A 155 11.59 -9.09 -14.08
CA GLU A 155 10.88 -8.54 -15.24
C GLU A 155 11.16 -7.05 -15.42
N PHE A 156 11.25 -6.29 -14.32
CA PHE A 156 11.61 -4.87 -14.39
C PHE A 156 13.00 -4.67 -14.97
N LEU A 157 14.01 -5.37 -14.44
CA LEU A 157 15.40 -5.25 -14.86
C LEU A 157 15.59 -5.68 -16.32
N ASP A 158 14.95 -6.77 -16.73
CA ASP A 158 14.93 -7.21 -18.13
C ASP A 158 14.27 -6.17 -19.03
N THR A 159 13.20 -5.54 -18.54
CA THR A 159 12.48 -4.50 -19.28
C THR A 159 13.38 -3.28 -19.47
N VAL A 160 13.99 -2.73 -18.41
CA VAL A 160 14.74 -1.45 -18.48
C VAL A 160 16.18 -1.58 -19.01
N ASN A 161 16.64 -2.81 -19.29
CA ASN A 161 17.96 -3.21 -19.79
C ASN A 161 19.09 -2.15 -19.74
N THR A 162 19.97 -2.38 -18.77
CA THR A 162 21.14 -1.64 -18.24
C THR A 162 22.14 -0.94 -19.19
N SER A 163 21.70 -0.15 -20.17
CA SER A 163 22.58 0.80 -20.89
C SER A 163 22.09 2.24 -20.80
N ASN A 164 22.32 2.91 -19.66
CA ASN A 164 22.13 4.36 -19.43
C ASN A 164 20.85 5.00 -20.01
N ASP A 165 19.77 4.23 -20.10
CA ASP A 165 18.52 4.71 -20.69
C ASP A 165 17.78 5.62 -19.70
N ASP A 166 17.20 6.68 -20.24
CA ASP A 166 16.37 7.67 -19.53
C ASP A 166 14.97 7.07 -19.28
N TRP A 167 14.81 6.40 -18.14
CA TRP A 167 13.59 5.69 -17.76
C TRP A 167 12.99 6.14 -16.42
N PHE A 168 11.66 6.00 -16.29
CA PHE A 168 10.93 6.00 -15.04
C PHE A 168 10.37 4.60 -14.77
N GLY A 169 10.58 4.10 -13.55
CA GLY A 169 10.02 2.84 -13.07
C GLY A 169 9.08 3.09 -11.89
N TRP A 170 7.94 2.42 -11.86
CA TRP A 170 7.13 2.26 -10.65
C TRP A 170 6.95 0.78 -10.35
N LEU A 171 7.41 0.34 -9.17
CA LEU A 171 7.23 -1.01 -8.66
C LEU A 171 6.38 -0.97 -7.38
N HIS A 172 5.34 -1.79 -7.34
CA HIS A 172 4.54 -2.01 -6.14
C HIS A 172 4.67 -3.47 -5.67
N PHE A 173 4.94 -3.66 -4.39
CA PHE A 173 5.08 -4.97 -3.75
C PHE A 173 3.97 -5.19 -2.72
N MET A 174 3.35 -6.37 -2.75
CA MET A 174 2.31 -6.76 -1.77
C MET A 174 2.90 -7.18 -0.43
N GLU A 175 4.13 -7.71 -0.40
CA GLU A 175 4.78 -8.06 0.86
C GLU A 175 5.02 -6.78 1.70
N PRO A 176 4.75 -6.71 3.02
CA PRO A 176 4.34 -7.77 3.95
C PRO A 176 2.83 -7.98 4.17
N HIS A 177 1.93 -7.47 3.32
CA HIS A 177 0.47 -7.63 3.48
C HIS A 177 0.06 -9.09 3.74
N HIS A 178 -0.90 -9.28 4.64
CA HIS A 178 -1.42 -10.59 5.03
C HIS A 178 -2.05 -11.38 3.84
N PRO A 179 -2.09 -12.72 3.89
CA PRO A 179 -1.59 -13.59 4.95
C PRO A 179 -0.06 -13.70 4.97
N TYR A 180 0.53 -13.60 6.17
CA TYR A 180 1.98 -13.67 6.33
C TYR A 180 2.48 -15.10 6.11
N ASN A 181 3.36 -15.29 5.15
CA ASN A 181 4.00 -16.55 4.83
C ASN A 181 5.42 -16.32 4.25
N PRO A 182 6.40 -15.93 5.07
CA PRO A 182 7.78 -15.90 4.63
C PRO A 182 8.27 -17.31 4.31
N ASP A 183 9.20 -17.43 3.35
CA ASP A 183 9.80 -18.68 2.89
C ASP A 183 10.52 -19.41 4.05
N GLU A 184 11.14 -18.66 4.95
CA GLU A 184 11.85 -19.17 6.15
C GLU A 184 10.97 -19.20 7.41
N ALA A 185 9.64 -19.30 7.26
CA ALA A 185 8.72 -19.38 8.38
C ALA A 185 9.04 -20.57 9.31
N PRO A 186 8.90 -20.42 10.64
CA PRO A 186 9.13 -21.52 11.60
C PRO A 186 8.01 -22.58 11.59
N VAL A 187 7.00 -22.43 10.74
CA VAL A 187 5.80 -23.27 10.62
C VAL A 187 5.48 -23.49 9.14
N SER A 188 4.61 -24.46 8.86
CA SER A 188 4.15 -24.69 7.48
C SER A 188 3.32 -23.51 6.97
N ARG A 189 3.25 -23.33 5.64
CA ARG A 189 2.42 -22.29 5.00
C ARG A 189 0.96 -22.36 5.44
N THR A 190 0.41 -23.55 5.53
CA THR A 190 -0.96 -23.76 6.00
C THR A 190 -1.15 -23.26 7.43
N GLU A 191 -0.20 -23.53 8.32
CA GLU A 191 -0.29 -23.04 9.71
C GLU A 191 -0.14 -21.51 9.76
N ALA A 192 0.81 -20.93 9.03
CA ALA A 192 1.00 -19.48 8.96
C ALA A 192 -0.28 -18.73 8.51
N GLN A 193 -0.95 -19.23 7.47
CA GLN A 193 -2.23 -18.71 7.01
C GLN A 193 -3.35 -18.86 8.04
N GLN A 194 -3.41 -20.01 8.74
CA GLN A 194 -4.41 -20.23 9.78
C GLN A 194 -4.20 -19.32 10.99
N VAL A 195 -2.95 -19.11 11.42
CA VAL A 195 -2.57 -18.18 12.48
C VAL A 195 -3.00 -16.77 12.11
N THR A 196 -2.61 -16.30 10.92
CA THR A 196 -2.97 -14.96 10.44
C THR A 196 -4.48 -14.76 10.42
N ARG A 197 -5.24 -15.75 9.93
CA ARG A 197 -6.71 -15.70 9.95
C ARG A 197 -7.29 -15.66 11.36
N ARG A 198 -6.76 -16.46 12.30
CA ARG A 198 -7.22 -16.42 13.71
C ARG A 198 -7.01 -15.03 14.30
N LEU A 199 -5.88 -14.39 14.02
CA LEU A 199 -5.56 -13.04 14.49
C LEU A 199 -6.51 -11.99 13.93
N LEU A 200 -6.69 -11.95 12.60
CA LEU A 200 -7.61 -11.03 11.93
C LEU A 200 -9.06 -11.20 12.38
N ASP A 201 -9.49 -12.43 12.69
CA ASP A 201 -10.83 -12.71 13.21
C ASP A 201 -11.00 -12.36 14.71
N GLY A 202 -9.97 -11.85 15.39
CA GLY A 202 -9.99 -11.58 16.84
C GLY A 202 -10.03 -12.85 17.70
N ARG A 203 -9.64 -14.00 17.15
CA ARG A 203 -9.66 -15.33 17.78
C ARG A 203 -8.26 -15.89 18.07
N GLY A 204 -7.21 -15.10 17.82
CA GLY A 204 -5.84 -15.49 18.06
C GLY A 204 -5.52 -15.58 19.55
N SER A 205 -4.70 -16.56 19.91
CA SER A 205 -4.07 -16.65 21.22
C SER A 205 -2.84 -15.74 21.33
N ASP A 206 -2.29 -15.55 22.53
CA ASP A 206 -1.01 -14.83 22.71
C ASP A 206 0.14 -15.47 21.92
N ALA A 207 0.15 -16.81 21.83
CA ALA A 207 1.12 -17.55 21.02
C ALA A 207 0.91 -17.31 19.51
N ASP A 208 -0.34 -17.20 19.05
CA ASP A 208 -0.64 -16.80 17.68
C ASP A 208 -0.13 -15.38 17.44
N ALA A 209 -0.32 -14.45 18.39
CA ALA A 209 0.11 -13.07 18.25
C ALA A 209 1.64 -12.92 18.17
N GLU A 210 2.37 -13.66 19.00
CA GLU A 210 3.84 -13.73 18.91
C GLU A 210 4.29 -14.29 17.56
N LEU A 211 3.66 -15.38 17.11
CA LEU A 211 3.97 -15.98 15.81
C LEU A 211 3.62 -15.04 14.65
N GLY A 212 2.47 -14.35 14.68
CA GLY A 212 2.04 -13.39 13.66
C GLY A 212 3.05 -12.26 13.47
N ARG A 213 3.53 -11.64 14.58
CA ARG A 213 4.59 -10.61 14.52
C ARG A 213 5.88 -11.14 13.93
N LYS A 214 6.24 -12.39 14.26
CA LYS A 214 7.43 -13.04 13.71
C LYS A 214 7.29 -13.31 12.21
N LEU A 215 6.12 -13.75 11.75
CA LEU A 215 5.85 -13.99 10.34
C LEU A 215 5.86 -12.67 9.55
N TYR A 216 5.19 -11.61 10.04
CA TYR A 216 5.22 -10.28 9.43
C TYR A 216 6.66 -9.75 9.28
N ARG A 217 7.45 -9.82 10.36
CA ARG A 217 8.88 -9.46 10.30
C ARG A 217 9.65 -10.27 9.26
N GLY A 218 9.38 -11.56 9.15
CA GLY A 218 10.00 -12.43 8.16
C GLY A 218 9.69 -11.99 6.72
N GLU A 219 8.47 -11.55 6.43
CA GLU A 219 8.09 -11.00 5.11
C GLU A 219 8.89 -9.73 4.79
N VAL A 220 9.05 -8.84 5.77
CA VAL A 220 9.85 -7.61 5.62
C VAL A 220 11.31 -7.92 5.32
N GLU A 221 11.92 -8.84 6.08
CA GLU A 221 13.32 -9.27 5.88
C GLU A 221 13.51 -10.00 4.54
N GLU A 222 12.50 -10.73 4.07
CA GLU A 222 12.52 -11.42 2.78
C GLU A 222 12.39 -10.46 1.60
N LEU A 223 11.48 -9.48 1.68
CA LEU A 223 11.38 -8.42 0.69
C LEU A 223 12.70 -7.65 0.58
N ASP A 224 13.34 -7.31 1.70
CA ASP A 224 14.64 -6.62 1.69
C ASP A 224 15.72 -7.42 0.96
N LYS A 225 15.81 -8.74 1.20
CA LYS A 225 16.75 -9.62 0.48
C LYS A 225 16.50 -9.64 -1.03
N ARG A 226 15.24 -9.55 -1.45
CA ARG A 226 14.88 -9.50 -2.87
C ARG A 226 15.24 -8.15 -3.48
N LEU A 227 14.96 -7.06 -2.76
CA LEU A 227 15.33 -5.69 -3.16
C LEU A 227 16.84 -5.48 -3.27
N ALA A 228 17.67 -6.20 -2.49
CA ALA A 228 19.13 -6.13 -2.59
C ALA A 228 19.64 -6.30 -4.03
N ARG A 229 19.07 -7.26 -4.78
CA ARG A 229 19.43 -7.48 -6.19
C ARG A 229 19.08 -6.28 -7.07
N LEU A 230 17.96 -5.63 -6.82
CA LEU A 230 17.57 -4.42 -7.55
C LEU A 230 18.59 -3.30 -7.29
N TRP A 231 18.96 -3.09 -6.02
CA TRP A 231 19.94 -2.09 -5.59
C TRP A 231 21.32 -2.31 -6.19
N GLU A 232 21.76 -3.56 -6.31
CA GLU A 232 23.04 -3.94 -6.94
C GLU A 232 23.05 -3.74 -8.46
N THR A 233 21.88 -3.70 -9.10
CA THR A 233 21.76 -3.72 -10.56
C THR A 233 21.47 -2.34 -11.16
N ILE A 234 20.71 -1.48 -10.47
CA ILE A 234 20.38 -0.15 -10.99
C ILE A 234 21.59 0.80 -10.95
N PRO A 235 21.68 1.79 -11.86
CA PRO A 235 22.75 2.79 -11.83
C PRO A 235 22.80 3.60 -10.52
N ASP A 236 24.01 3.97 -10.09
CA ASP A 236 24.23 4.74 -8.86
C ASP A 236 23.60 6.13 -8.85
N GLU A 237 23.41 6.71 -10.05
CA GLU A 237 22.76 8.00 -10.26
C GLU A 237 21.23 7.93 -10.30
N THR A 238 20.63 6.73 -10.23
CA THR A 238 19.17 6.58 -10.24
C THR A 238 18.55 7.39 -9.11
N GLN A 239 17.51 8.16 -9.43
CA GLN A 239 16.66 8.84 -8.45
C GLN A 239 15.71 7.81 -7.87
N VAL A 240 15.80 7.52 -6.58
CA VAL A 240 14.98 6.48 -5.95
C VAL A 240 14.16 7.08 -4.83
N LEU A 241 12.85 6.86 -4.85
CA LEU A 241 11.96 7.06 -3.72
C LEU A 241 11.36 5.72 -3.34
N PHE A 242 11.49 5.34 -2.07
CA PHE A 242 10.85 4.19 -1.47
C PHE A 242 9.84 4.69 -0.43
N CYS A 243 8.62 4.17 -0.44
CA CYS A 243 7.67 4.39 0.65
C CYS A 243 6.72 3.20 0.87
N ALA A 244 6.15 3.10 2.07
CA ALA A 244 4.94 2.31 2.25
C ALA A 244 3.69 3.13 1.93
N ASP A 245 2.61 2.49 1.51
CA ASP A 245 1.31 3.13 1.28
C ASP A 245 0.56 3.39 2.59
N HIS A 246 0.63 2.44 3.52
CA HIS A 246 0.18 2.49 4.91
C HIS A 246 0.94 1.43 5.74
N GLY A 247 0.69 1.40 7.04
CA GLY A 247 1.18 0.37 7.97
C GLY A 247 0.10 -0.65 8.31
N GLU A 248 0.29 -1.36 9.42
CA GLU A 248 -0.60 -2.43 9.86
C GLU A 248 -0.58 -2.60 11.39
N LEU A 249 -1.73 -2.89 11.98
CA LEU A 249 -1.84 -3.31 13.37
C LEU A 249 -1.39 -4.76 13.51
N LEU A 250 -0.54 -4.99 14.50
CA LEU A 250 0.04 -6.29 14.84
C LEU A 250 -0.35 -6.68 16.28
N GLY A 251 -1.61 -6.44 16.64
CA GLY A 251 -2.19 -6.72 17.95
C GLY A 251 -2.29 -5.51 18.88
N GLU A 252 -1.84 -4.32 18.47
CA GLU A 252 -2.14 -3.09 19.19
C GLU A 252 -3.65 -2.90 19.31
N TYR A 253 -4.12 -2.41 20.45
CA TYR A 253 -5.55 -2.23 20.76
C TYR A 253 -6.39 -3.51 20.69
N GLY A 254 -5.76 -4.69 20.60
CA GLY A 254 -6.44 -5.97 20.37
C GLY A 254 -6.85 -6.20 18.92
N GLU A 255 -6.36 -5.39 17.99
CA GLU A 255 -6.71 -5.41 16.56
C GLU A 255 -5.52 -5.84 15.70
N TRP A 256 -5.82 -6.41 14.53
CA TRP A 256 -4.84 -6.84 13.53
C TRP A 256 -5.28 -6.37 12.14
N GLY A 257 -4.32 -6.09 11.26
CA GLY A 257 -4.62 -5.58 9.91
C GLY A 257 -4.73 -4.05 9.87
N HIS A 258 -5.41 -3.52 8.87
CA HIS A 258 -5.44 -2.09 8.56
C HIS A 258 -6.88 -1.56 8.46
N HIS A 259 -7.63 -1.70 9.56
CA HIS A 259 -8.95 -1.10 9.67
C HIS A 259 -8.91 0.44 9.55
N ALA A 260 -10.07 1.09 9.50
CA ALA A 260 -10.17 2.56 9.45
C ALA A 260 -9.77 3.27 10.75
N THR A 261 -8.92 2.64 11.56
CA THR A 261 -8.39 3.13 12.82
C THR A 261 -7.31 4.18 12.53
N MET A 262 -7.52 5.40 13.04
CA MET A 262 -6.58 6.50 12.88
C MET A 262 -5.47 6.40 13.94
N CYS A 263 -4.37 5.73 13.61
CA CYS A 263 -3.23 5.59 14.51
C CYS A 263 -1.86 5.68 13.83
N PRO A 264 -0.79 6.03 14.58
CA PRO A 264 0.57 6.06 14.05
C PRO A 264 1.04 4.75 13.44
N GLU A 265 0.62 3.60 13.96
CA GLU A 265 1.04 2.28 13.46
C GLU A 265 0.58 2.02 12.02
N ILE A 266 -0.53 2.64 11.60
CA ILE A 266 -1.05 2.57 10.23
C ILE A 266 -0.60 3.79 9.41
N LEU A 267 -0.65 5.00 9.99
CA LEU A 267 -0.48 6.22 9.20
C LEU A 267 0.95 6.75 9.15
N ARG A 268 1.82 6.44 10.13
CA ARG A 268 3.24 6.79 10.04
C ARG A 268 3.96 5.71 9.26
N VAL A 269 4.43 6.05 8.07
CA VAL A 269 4.99 5.10 7.09
C VAL A 269 6.45 5.40 6.82
N PRO A 270 7.25 4.40 6.46
CA PRO A 270 8.60 4.67 6.00
C PRO A 270 8.55 5.38 4.64
N MET A 271 9.39 6.40 4.50
CA MET A 271 9.81 7.00 3.24
C MET A 271 11.33 7.21 3.28
N ALA A 272 12.04 6.76 2.26
CA ALA A 272 13.48 6.91 2.13
C ALA A 272 13.82 7.19 0.66
N GLY A 273 14.91 7.90 0.39
CA GLY A 273 15.24 8.22 -0.99
C GLY A 273 16.64 8.73 -1.21
N ARG A 274 17.08 8.61 -2.47
CA ARG A 274 18.43 8.93 -2.93
C ARG A 274 18.35 9.65 -4.28
N ASN A 275 19.23 10.63 -4.49
CA ASN A 275 19.34 11.43 -5.73
C ASN A 275 18.03 12.14 -6.17
N LEU A 276 17.10 12.37 -5.25
CA LEU A 276 15.80 12.95 -5.56
C LEU A 276 15.91 14.41 -6.01
N PRO A 277 15.03 14.89 -6.90
CA PRO A 277 14.95 16.31 -7.26
C PRO A 277 14.71 17.22 -6.05
N ILE A 278 13.90 16.74 -5.10
CA ILE A 278 13.69 17.36 -3.80
C ILE A 278 14.22 16.42 -2.72
N SER A 279 15.19 16.90 -1.96
CA SER A 279 15.71 16.15 -0.81
C SER A 279 14.67 16.05 0.31
N LEU A 280 14.57 14.88 0.94
CA LEU A 280 13.59 14.63 1.99
C LEU A 280 13.86 15.43 3.28
N ASP A 281 15.10 15.92 3.49
CA ASP A 281 15.46 16.82 4.60
C ASP A 281 14.91 18.25 4.45
N ARG A 282 14.30 18.57 3.30
CA ARG A 282 13.73 19.90 3.02
C ARG A 282 12.45 20.18 3.81
N SER A 283 11.78 19.14 4.30
CA SER A 283 10.53 19.24 5.04
C SER A 283 10.60 18.41 6.31
N ASP A 284 10.11 18.98 7.41
CA ASP A 284 10.00 18.26 8.68
C ASP A 284 8.86 17.23 8.65
N VAL A 285 7.88 17.40 7.76
CA VAL A 285 6.75 16.49 7.56
C VAL A 285 6.58 16.20 6.08
N TRP A 286 6.23 14.96 5.75
CA TRP A 286 5.77 14.57 4.42
C TRP A 286 4.43 13.87 4.50
N SER A 287 3.61 14.01 3.46
CA SER A 287 2.45 13.17 3.20
C SER A 287 2.69 12.42 1.89
N LEU A 288 2.10 11.23 1.73
CA LEU A 288 2.21 10.51 0.45
C LEU A 288 1.59 11.27 -0.72
N VAL A 289 0.75 12.29 -0.48
CA VAL A 289 0.28 13.24 -1.49
C VAL A 289 1.40 14.09 -2.10
N ASP A 290 2.55 14.18 -1.43
CA ASP A 290 3.71 14.95 -1.86
C ASP A 290 4.62 14.16 -2.81
N VAL A 291 4.43 12.84 -2.96
CA VAL A 291 5.27 11.96 -3.81
C VAL A 291 5.41 12.50 -5.24
N PRO A 292 4.33 12.91 -5.93
CA PRO A 292 4.45 13.55 -7.24
C PRO A 292 5.30 14.81 -7.22
N SER A 293 5.13 15.65 -6.20
CA SER A 293 5.86 16.92 -6.09
C SER A 293 7.37 16.70 -5.90
N ILE A 294 7.73 15.66 -5.14
CA ILE A 294 9.13 15.24 -4.92
C ILE A 294 9.78 14.82 -6.25
N PHE A 295 9.11 14.02 -7.07
CA PHE A 295 9.64 13.59 -8.37
C PHE A 295 9.64 14.70 -9.43
N ARG A 296 8.63 15.58 -9.41
CA ARG A 296 8.54 16.67 -10.38
C ARG A 296 9.47 17.84 -10.05
N GLY A 297 9.90 17.98 -8.79
CA GLY A 297 10.69 19.13 -8.36
C GLY A 297 9.85 20.42 -8.20
N GLU A 298 8.54 20.32 -8.34
CA GLU A 298 7.56 21.40 -8.25
C GLU A 298 6.23 20.85 -7.72
N ILE A 299 5.35 21.75 -7.28
CA ILE A 299 4.04 21.38 -6.73
C ILE A 299 3.19 20.67 -7.81
N HIS A 300 2.58 19.56 -7.42
CA HIS A 300 1.61 18.79 -8.22
C HIS A 300 0.39 18.45 -7.37
N GLY A 301 -0.81 18.75 -7.87
CA GLY A 301 -2.08 18.50 -7.17
C GLY A 301 -2.18 19.22 -5.83
N ASP A 302 -2.58 18.48 -4.79
CA ASP A 302 -2.61 18.87 -3.38
C ASP A 302 -1.25 18.68 -2.66
N GLY A 303 -0.24 18.23 -3.41
CA GLY A 303 1.12 18.04 -2.91
C GLY A 303 1.81 19.34 -2.51
N SER A 304 2.82 19.22 -1.67
CA SER A 304 3.70 20.31 -1.26
C SER A 304 5.17 19.89 -1.38
N ILE A 305 6.05 20.87 -1.32
CA ILE A 305 7.50 20.70 -1.26
C ILE A 305 8.07 21.10 0.11
N GLN A 306 7.19 21.55 1.02
CA GLN A 306 7.43 21.87 2.42
C GLN A 306 6.08 21.82 3.16
N ARG A 307 5.96 20.95 4.16
CA ARG A 307 4.72 20.67 4.87
C ARG A 307 4.95 20.73 6.37
N GLU A 308 3.99 21.32 7.08
CA GLU A 308 3.97 21.35 8.55
C GLU A 308 2.95 20.35 9.11
N THR A 309 1.86 20.12 8.37
CA THR A 309 0.77 19.22 8.76
C THR A 309 0.38 18.31 7.60
N ALA A 310 0.31 17.01 7.89
CA ALA A 310 -0.28 15.98 7.05
C ALA A 310 -1.66 15.61 7.57
N PHE A 311 -2.53 15.13 6.66
CA PHE A 311 -3.90 14.79 6.97
C PHE A 311 -4.23 13.39 6.47
N ALA A 312 -5.14 12.71 7.16
CA ALA A 312 -5.70 11.45 6.71
C ALA A 312 -7.22 11.40 6.92
N ALA A 313 -7.91 10.66 6.06
CA ALA A 313 -9.34 10.41 6.17
C ALA A 313 -9.67 8.99 5.71
N SER A 314 -10.48 8.25 6.47
CA SER A 314 -10.91 6.88 6.13
C SER A 314 -12.21 6.56 6.86
N ASN A 315 -13.26 6.18 6.11
CA ASN A 315 -14.58 5.82 6.62
C ASN A 315 -15.16 6.77 7.68
N GLY A 316 -15.01 8.09 7.46
CA GLY A 316 -15.52 9.13 8.38
C GLY A 316 -14.68 9.33 9.65
N ASN A 317 -13.53 8.65 9.76
CA ASN A 317 -12.50 8.99 10.74
C ASN A 317 -11.46 9.90 10.08
N TYR A 318 -10.85 10.76 10.90
CA TYR A 318 -9.90 11.78 10.44
C TYR A 318 -8.69 11.83 11.35
N ALA A 319 -7.56 12.24 10.78
CA ALA A 319 -6.34 12.51 11.54
C ALA A 319 -5.59 13.71 10.98
N ALA A 320 -4.90 14.42 11.86
CA ALA A 320 -3.90 15.42 11.52
C ALA A 320 -2.59 15.07 12.22
N MET A 321 -1.48 15.16 11.50
CA MET A 321 -0.16 14.77 11.99
C MET A 321 0.86 15.86 11.68
N ASN A 322 1.71 16.19 12.65
CA ASN A 322 2.91 17.01 12.43
C ASN A 322 4.16 16.23 12.82
N ALA A 323 5.34 16.87 12.84
CA ALA A 323 6.59 16.18 13.14
C ALA A 323 6.68 15.55 14.55
N ARG A 324 5.74 15.85 15.45
CA ARG A 324 5.81 15.44 16.88
C ARG A 324 4.54 14.80 17.40
N HIS A 325 3.40 15.18 16.84
CA HIS A 325 2.08 14.89 17.38
C HIS A 325 1.17 14.26 16.34
N PHE A 326 0.28 13.43 16.85
CA PHE A 326 -0.79 12.79 16.12
C PHE A 326 -2.12 13.20 16.78
N ALA A 327 -3.04 13.76 16.02
CA ALA A 327 -4.36 14.15 16.47
C ALA A 327 -5.45 13.33 15.75
N ASN A 328 -6.41 12.83 16.51
CA ASN A 328 -7.64 12.21 16.02
C ASN A 328 -8.79 12.53 17.00
N ASN A 329 -9.94 11.87 16.85
CA ASN A 329 -11.12 12.06 17.72
C ASN A 329 -10.88 11.76 19.21
N ASP A 330 -9.83 10.99 19.55
CA ASP A 330 -9.47 10.66 20.94
C ASP A 330 -8.54 11.71 21.58
N GLY A 331 -8.14 12.73 20.80
CA GLY A 331 -7.29 13.83 21.23
C GLY A 331 -5.91 13.81 20.57
N VAL A 332 -4.95 14.50 21.20
CA VAL A 332 -3.58 14.63 20.70
C VAL A 332 -2.64 13.74 21.51
N ARG A 333 -1.76 13.01 20.82
CA ARG A 333 -0.71 12.18 21.43
C ARG A 333 0.64 12.36 20.73
N THR A 334 1.72 12.04 21.43
CA THR A 334 3.04 11.81 20.81
C THR A 334 3.06 10.48 20.07
N PHE A 335 4.06 10.25 19.22
CA PHE A 335 4.21 8.95 18.52
C PHE A 335 4.56 7.79 19.45
N ASP A 336 5.03 8.06 20.68
CA ASP A 336 5.25 7.06 21.72
C ASP A 336 3.97 6.76 22.53
N GLY A 337 2.84 7.39 22.19
CA GLY A 337 1.52 7.16 22.77
C GLY A 337 1.17 8.03 23.98
N GLU A 338 1.99 9.02 24.34
CA GLU A 338 1.70 9.91 25.46
C GLU A 338 0.66 10.96 25.08
N HIS A 339 -0.43 11.07 25.85
CA HIS A 339 -1.42 12.13 25.66
C HIS A 339 -0.80 13.52 25.92
N THR A 340 -1.11 14.47 25.05
CA THR A 340 -0.59 15.84 25.08
C THR A 340 -1.62 16.83 24.52
N THR A 341 -1.21 18.08 24.32
CA THR A 341 -2.03 19.13 23.70
C THR A 341 -1.26 19.82 22.59
N ASP A 342 -1.92 20.04 21.46
CA ASP A 342 -1.41 20.86 20.36
C ASP A 342 -2.60 21.60 19.73
N SER A 343 -2.83 22.84 20.15
CA SER A 343 -4.01 23.59 19.72
C SER A 343 -4.02 23.91 18.23
N GLN A 344 -2.84 24.00 17.61
CA GLN A 344 -2.74 24.23 16.16
C GLN A 344 -3.14 22.97 15.41
N LEU A 345 -2.63 21.81 15.85
CA LEU A 345 -2.98 20.53 15.24
C LEU A 345 -4.46 20.17 15.44
N THR A 346 -5.02 20.46 16.62
CA THR A 346 -6.47 20.29 16.86
C THR A 346 -7.30 21.16 15.94
N ALA A 347 -6.97 22.44 15.77
CA ALA A 347 -7.69 23.32 14.84
C ALA A 347 -7.55 22.84 13.38
N ALA A 348 -6.38 22.34 12.99
CA ALA A 348 -6.16 21.78 11.66
C ALA A 348 -7.00 20.51 11.42
N LEU A 349 -7.15 19.66 12.44
CA LEU A 349 -8.04 18.50 12.38
C LEU A 349 -9.50 18.92 12.19
N GLU A 350 -9.99 19.88 12.98
CA GLU A 350 -11.36 20.39 12.86
C GLU A 350 -11.65 20.98 11.47
N GLU A 351 -10.70 21.70 10.87
CA GLU A 351 -10.82 22.19 9.49
C GLU A 351 -10.86 21.02 8.49
N TRP A 352 -9.98 20.04 8.66
CA TRP A 352 -9.90 18.87 7.80
C TRP A 352 -11.19 18.03 7.81
N GLU A 353 -11.80 17.81 8.98
CA GLU A 353 -13.08 17.12 9.11
C GLU A 353 -14.21 17.74 8.27
N THR A 354 -14.15 19.05 8.03
CA THR A 354 -15.17 19.76 7.24
C THR A 354 -14.88 19.82 5.75
N THR A 355 -13.63 19.60 5.35
CA THR A 355 -13.15 19.83 3.97
C THR A 355 -12.75 18.55 3.26
N ALA A 356 -12.45 17.48 3.98
CA ALA A 356 -12.14 16.17 3.42
C ALA A 356 -13.33 15.65 2.59
N SER A 357 -13.02 15.12 1.41
CA SER A 357 -13.99 14.38 0.60
C SER A 357 -14.51 13.17 1.38
N GLU A 358 -15.80 12.84 1.22
CA GLU A 358 -16.33 11.59 1.77
C GLU A 358 -15.55 10.40 1.18
N PRO A 359 -14.89 9.57 2.01
CA PRO A 359 -14.12 8.44 1.52
C PRO A 359 -15.02 7.43 0.80
N VAL A 360 -14.48 6.73 -0.19
CA VAL A 360 -15.16 5.62 -0.88
C VAL A 360 -15.66 4.60 0.14
N SER A 361 -16.96 4.36 0.16
CA SER A 361 -17.52 3.29 0.97
C SER A 361 -17.17 1.94 0.33
N ARG A 362 -16.94 0.91 1.15
CA ARG A 362 -16.72 -0.47 0.67
C ARG A 362 -17.82 -0.92 -0.30
N ASP A 363 -19.05 -0.43 -0.14
CA ASP A 363 -20.20 -0.79 -0.98
C ASP A 363 -20.13 -0.18 -2.40
N GLU A 364 -19.18 0.72 -2.66
CA GLU A 364 -18.97 1.37 -3.95
C GLU A 364 -17.87 0.67 -4.78
N LEU A 365 -17.15 -0.29 -4.20
CA LEU A 365 -16.15 -1.09 -4.90
C LEU A 365 -16.80 -2.29 -5.62
N PRO A 366 -16.30 -2.68 -6.80
CA PRO A 366 -16.77 -3.85 -7.52
C PRO A 366 -16.64 -5.15 -6.69
N GLU A 367 -17.67 -6.02 -6.75
CA GLU A 367 -17.74 -7.28 -6.00
C GLU A 367 -16.56 -8.21 -6.30
N ASP A 368 -16.08 -8.22 -7.55
CA ASP A 368 -14.91 -9.02 -7.98
C ASP A 368 -13.60 -8.58 -7.33
N ASP A 369 -13.45 -7.28 -7.08
CA ASP A 369 -12.28 -6.73 -6.43
C ASP A 369 -12.35 -6.91 -4.89
N LEU A 370 -13.56 -6.88 -4.30
CA LEU A 370 -13.77 -7.20 -2.87
C LEU A 370 -13.53 -8.68 -2.55
N GLU A 371 -14.00 -9.59 -3.41
CA GLU A 371 -13.77 -11.04 -3.27
C GLU A 371 -12.28 -11.39 -3.34
N ALA A 372 -11.52 -10.68 -4.20
CA ALA A 372 -10.08 -10.88 -4.34
C ALA A 372 -9.27 -10.49 -3.07
N LEU A 373 -9.82 -9.63 -2.22
CA LEU A 373 -9.26 -9.27 -0.91
C LEU A 373 -9.74 -10.16 0.24
N GLY A 374 -10.57 -11.17 -0.05
CA GLY A 374 -11.12 -12.06 0.97
C GLY A 374 -12.30 -11.47 1.77
N TYR A 375 -12.87 -10.34 1.33
CA TYR A 375 -14.13 -9.82 1.87
C TYR A 375 -15.32 -10.60 1.30
N LYS A 376 -16.37 -10.81 2.12
CA LYS A 376 -17.59 -11.58 1.81
C LYS A 376 -18.83 -10.73 1.77
#